data_AF-A0A953DY72-F1
#
_entry.id   AF-A0A953DY72-F1
#
_cell.length_a   1.000
_cell.length_b   1.000
_cell.length_c   1.000
_cell.angle_alpha   90.00
_cell.angle_beta   90.00
_cell.angle_gamma   90.00
#
_symmetry.space_group_name_H-M   'P 1'
#
loop_
_entity.id
_entity.type
_entity.pdbx_description
1 polymer ?
#
loop_
_entity_poly.entity_id
_entity_poly.type
_entity_poly.pdbx_seq_one_letter_code
_entity_poly.pdbx_strand_id
1 'polypeptide(L)' 'LKADVIFPYGWAVAGLLVCSAIGIGFGLYPAYRAANLHPIEALRYE' A
#
# COMPACT_ATOMS: atom_id res chain seq x y z
N LEU A 1 20.65 -15.13 32.59
CA LEU A 1 19.34 -14.47 32.43
C LEU A 1 18.60 -15.17 31.30
N LYS A 2 17.41 -15.74 31.56
CA LYS A 2 16.51 -16.23 30.51
C LYS A 2 15.62 -15.06 30.10
N ALA A 3 15.88 -14.47 28.94
CA ALA A 3 14.99 -13.48 28.36
C ALA A 3 13.85 -14.23 27.67
N ASP A 4 12.67 -14.21 28.26
CA ASP A 4 11.46 -14.64 27.56
C ASP A 4 11.12 -13.55 26.53
N VAL A 5 11.46 -13.80 25.27
CA VAL A 5 11.16 -12.89 24.17
C VAL A 5 9.65 -12.95 23.94
N ILE A 6 8.94 -11.98 24.51
CA ILE A 6 7.50 -11.79 24.26
C ILE A 6 7.38 -11.17 22.86
N PHE A 7 7.17 -12.02 21.85
CA PHE A 7 6.94 -11.56 20.48
C PHE A 7 5.55 -10.91 20.37
N PRO A 8 5.46 -9.61 20.03
CA PRO A 8 4.19 -8.89 19.98
C PRO A 8 3.47 -9.15 18.66
N TYR A 9 2.91 -10.35 18.49
CA TYR A 9 2.24 -10.78 17.26
C TYR A 9 1.12 -9.83 16.80
N GLY A 10 0.36 -9.25 17.74
CA GLY A 10 -0.68 -8.26 17.43
C GLY A 10 -0.14 -7.01 16.72
N TRP A 11 0.99 -6.48 17.19
CA TRP A 11 1.64 -5.31 16.58
C TRP A 11 2.30 -5.64 15.24
N ALA A 12 2.84 -6.86 15.10
CA ALA A 12 3.40 -7.32 13.83
C ALA A 12 2.32 -7.40 12.73
N VAL A 13 1.15 -7.99 13.04
CA VAL A 13 0.02 -8.07 12.10
C VAL A 13 -0.55 -6.69 11.81
N ALA A 14 -0.72 -5.84 12.83
CA ALA A 14 -1.18 -4.47 12.63
C ALA A 14 -0.24 -3.69 11.70
N GLY A 15 1.08 -3.81 11.87
CA GLY A 15 2.08 -3.19 11.00
C GLY A 15 1.95 -3.67 9.55
N LEU A 16 1.81 -4.98 9.33
CA LEU A 16 1.64 -5.56 8.00
C LEU A 16 0.36 -5.07 7.32
N LEU A 17 -0.74 -4.98 8.06
CA LEU A 17 -2.02 -4.51 7.52
C LEU A 17 -1.96 -3.03 7.15
N VAL A 18 -1.39 -2.20 8.03
CA VAL A 18 -1.29 -0.75 7.81
C VAL A 18 -0.39 -0.44 6.61
N CYS A 19 0.80 -1.05 6.51
CA CYS A 19 1.69 -0.79 5.39
C CYS A 19 1.09 -1.28 4.06
N SER A 20 0.42 -2.44 4.07
CA SER A 20 -0.26 -2.98 2.88
C SER A 20 -1.43 -2.10 2.46
N ALA A 21 -2.26 -1.66 3.40
CA ALA A 21 -3.40 -0.79 3.12
C ALA A 21 -2.96 0.56 2.54
N ILE A 22 -1.91 1.18 3.10
CA ILE A 22 -1.36 2.43 2.57
C ILE A 22 -0.75 2.21 1.20
N GLY A 23 0.11 1.19 1.03
CA GLY A 23 0.76 0.92 -0.25
C GLY A 23 -0.23 0.63 -1.37
N ILE A 24 -1.24 -0.21 -1.10
CA ILE A 24 -2.30 -0.52 -2.06
C ILE A 24 -3.19 0.70 -2.28
N GLY A 25 -3.59 1.43 -1.23
CA GLY A 25 -4.46 2.60 -1.37
C GLY A 25 -3.83 3.69 -2.25
N PHE A 26 -2.59 4.07 -1.94
CA PHE A 26 -1.88 5.09 -2.72
C PHE A 26 -1.38 4.60 -4.08
N GLY A 27 -1.25 3.29 -4.31
CA GLY A 27 -0.93 2.74 -5.63
C GLY A 27 -2.17 2.59 -6.51
N LEU A 28 -3.24 2.01 -5.96
CA LEU A 28 -4.45 1.65 -6.70
C LEU A 28 -5.30 2.88 -7.04
N TYR A 29 -5.42 3.85 -6.12
CA TYR A 29 -6.20 5.07 -6.37
C TYR A 29 -5.72 5.88 -7.60
N PRO A 30 -4.43 6.25 -7.74
CA PRO A 30 -3.96 6.92 -8.95
C PRO A 30 -3.98 6.01 -10.18
N ALA A 31 -3.71 4.71 -10.04
CA ALA A 31 -3.78 3.77 -11.16
C ALA A 31 -5.19 3.67 -11.74
N TYR A 32 -6.21 3.59 -10.87
CA TYR A 32 -7.61 3.61 -11.27
C TYR A 32 -7.99 4.91 -11.98
N ARG A 33 -7.50 6.05 -11.47
CA ARG A 33 -7.69 7.33 -12.15
C ARG A 33 -7.07 7.30 -13.55
N ALA A 34 -5.81 6.88 -13.67
CA ALA A 34 -5.07 6.82 -14.93
C ALA A 34 -5.73 5.91 -15.97
N ALA A 35 -6.26 4.76 -15.55
CA ALA A 35 -6.98 3.83 -16.41
C ALA A 35 -8.27 4.41 -17.01
N ASN A 36 -8.84 5.45 -16.40
CA ASN A 36 -10.04 6.13 -16.87
C ASN A 36 -9.75 7.37 -17.72
N LEU A 37 -8.49 7.76 -17.94
CA LEU A 37 -8.17 8.84 -18.89
C LEU A 37 -8.32 8.35 -20.32
N HIS A 38 -8.72 9.26 -21.22
CA HIS A 38 -8.72 8.95 -22.64
C HIS A 38 -7.31 8.58 -23.10
N PRO A 39 -7.15 7.49 -23.87
CA PRO A 39 -5.83 6.96 -24.22
C PRO A 39 -4.95 7.97 -24.96
N ILE A 40 -5.55 8.92 -25.69
CA ILE A 40 -4.83 10.01 -26.35
C ILE A 40 -4.19 10.95 -25.33
N GLU A 41 -4.90 11.33 -24.25
CA GLU A 41 -4.34 12.14 -23.16
C GLU A 41 -3.28 11.35 -22.38
N ALA A 42 -3.49 10.04 -22.20
CA ALA A 42 -2.53 9.18 -21.51
C ALA A 42 -1.21 8.96 -22.29
N LEU A 43 -1.26 9.05 -23.63
CA LEU A 43 -0.09 8.95 -24.52
C LEU A 43 0.56 10.31 -24.76
N ARG A 44 -0.17 11.39 -24.50
CA ARG A 44 0.24 12.78 -24.72
C ARG A 44 0.22 13.53 -23.40
N TYR A 45 0.84 12.91 -22.38
CA TYR A 45 1.27 13.63 -21.19
C TYR A 45 2.43 14.54 -21.59
N GLU A 46 2.09 15.76 -21.99
CA GLU A 46 2.96 16.94 -21.82
C GLU A 46 2.68 17.57 -20.45
#